data_AF-A0A947D0Y7-F1
#
_entry.id   AF-A0A947D0Y7-F1
#
_cell.length_a   1.000
_cell.length_b   1.000
_cell.length_c   1.000
_cell.angle_alpha   90.00
_cell.angle_beta   90.00
_cell.angle_gamma   90.00
#
_symmetry.space_group_name_H-M   'P 1'
#
loop_
_entity.id
_entity.type
_entity.pdbx_description
1 polymer ?
#
loop_
_entity_poly.entity_id
_entity_poly.type
_entity_poly.pdbx_seq_one_letter_code
_entity_poly.pdbx_strand_id
1 'polypeptide(L)'
;MSSPVRHTPIVRCPELGASFKLENLQRTGSFKLRGAWRKLASLGVEERARGVVTASAGNHGAGLSLAAHELGVAARVVVPEGTPEIKRQRIASM
;
A
#
# COMPACT_ATOMS: atom_id res chain seq x y z
N MET A 1 4.91 17.19 -3.17
CA MET A 1 4.79 15.86 -3.83
C MET A 1 3.32 15.48 -3.87
N SER A 2 2.82 15.05 -5.03
CA SER A 2 1.43 14.61 -5.18
C SER A 2 1.21 13.25 -4.53
N SER A 3 0.07 13.06 -3.89
CA SER A 3 -0.29 11.77 -3.28
C SER A 3 -0.42 10.67 -4.36
N PRO A 4 0.17 9.47 -4.16
CA PRO A 4 0.00 8.33 -5.06
C PRO A 4 -1.38 7.67 -4.92
N VAL A 5 -2.20 8.11 -3.96
CA VAL A 5 -3.51 7.54 -3.67
C VAL A 5 -4.54 7.99 -4.72
N ARG A 6 -5.06 7.03 -5.50
CA ARG A 6 -6.14 7.28 -6.47
C ARG A 6 -7.49 7.53 -5.77
N HIS A 7 -8.28 8.44 -6.35
CA HIS A 7 -9.71 8.51 -6.09
C HIS A 7 -10.42 7.44 -6.94
N THR A 8 -10.62 6.27 -6.34
CA THR A 8 -11.25 5.12 -7.00
C THR A 8 -12.75 5.33 -7.19
N PRO A 9 -13.37 4.77 -8.23
CA PRO A 9 -14.80 4.97 -8.50
C PRO A 9 -15.68 4.22 -7.49
N ILE A 10 -16.91 4.70 -7.36
CA ILE A 10 -18.04 3.93 -6.83
C ILE A 10 -18.88 3.50 -8.03
N VAL A 11 -19.11 2.20 -8.19
CA VAL A 11 -19.91 1.66 -9.29
C VAL A 11 -21.18 1.06 -8.72
N ARG A 12 -22.33 1.49 -9.25
CA ARG A 12 -23.64 0.94 -8.90
C ARG A 12 -23.85 -0.40 -9.62
N CYS A 13 -24.34 -1.40 -8.91
CA CYS A 13 -24.82 -2.66 -9.47
C CYS A 13 -26.33 -2.76 -9.18
N PRO A 14 -27.19 -2.42 -10.15
CA PRO A 14 -28.63 -2.48 -10.00
C PRO A 14 -29.14 -3.87 -9.60
N GLU A 15 -28.55 -4.93 -10.15
CA GLU A 15 -28.93 -6.32 -9.95
C GLU A 15 -28.79 -6.75 -8.48
N LEU A 16 -27.77 -6.23 -7.80
CA LEU A 16 -27.51 -6.50 -6.39
C LEU A 16 -28.11 -5.44 -5.46
N GLY A 17 -28.74 -4.40 -6.01
CA GLY A 17 -29.23 -3.28 -5.20
C GLY A 17 -28.11 -2.56 -4.43
N ALA A 18 -26.83 -2.72 -4.79
CA ALA A 18 -25.68 -2.24 -4.02
C ALA A 18 -24.71 -1.38 -4.86
N SER A 19 -23.84 -0.63 -4.17
CA SER A 19 -22.77 0.16 -4.79
C SER A 19 -21.42 -0.31 -4.28
N PHE A 20 -20.44 -0.44 -5.17
CA PHE A 20 -19.11 -0.96 -4.86
C PHE A 20 -18.05 0.13 -4.95
N LYS A 21 -17.27 0.31 -3.88
CA LYS A 21 -16.06 1.14 -3.91
C LYS A 21 -14.89 0.30 -4.42
N LEU A 22 -14.43 0.57 -5.64
CA LEU A 22 -13.46 -0.29 -6.35
C LEU A 22 -12.01 -0.04 -5.92
N GLU A 23 -11.68 -0.42 -4.68
CA GLU A 23 -10.33 -0.28 -4.12
C GLU A 23 -9.27 -1.20 -4.77
N ASN A 24 -9.71 -2.21 -5.51
CA ASN A 24 -8.84 -3.01 -6.38
C ASN A 24 -8.20 -2.18 -7.51
N LEU A 25 -8.74 -1.01 -7.87
CA LEU A 25 -8.17 -0.10 -8.86
C LEU A 25 -7.13 0.88 -8.29
N GLN A 26 -6.87 0.81 -6.98
CA GLN A 26 -5.76 1.53 -6.36
C GLN A 26 -4.41 1.06 -6.96
N ARG A 27 -3.37 1.90 -6.93
CA ARG A 27 -2.06 1.58 -7.54
C ARG A 27 -1.47 0.24 -7.08
N THR A 28 -1.66 -0.12 -5.82
CA THR A 28 -1.17 -1.41 -5.28
C THR A 28 -2.22 -2.51 -5.28
N GLY A 29 -3.35 -2.32 -6.00
CA GLY A 29 -4.43 -3.29 -6.12
C GLY A 29 -5.32 -3.45 -4.89
N SER A 30 -5.21 -2.56 -3.89
CA SER A 30 -6.06 -2.59 -2.70
C SER A 30 -6.08 -1.26 -1.94
N PHE A 31 -7.00 -1.13 -0.98
CA PHE A 31 -7.15 0.06 -0.15
C PHE A 31 -5.97 0.35 0.80
N LYS A 32 -5.08 -0.62 1.02
CA LYS A 32 -4.02 -0.54 2.05
C LYS A 32 -2.99 0.57 1.77
N LEU A 33 -2.84 1.01 0.53
CA LEU A 33 -2.00 2.17 0.19
C LEU A 33 -2.47 3.44 0.91
N ARG A 34 -3.78 3.63 1.12
CA ARG A 34 -4.34 4.83 1.74
C ARG A 34 -3.77 5.05 3.14
N GLY A 35 -3.83 4.01 3.97
CA GLY A 35 -3.35 4.04 5.35
C GLY A 35 -1.83 4.14 5.42
N ALA A 36 -1.12 3.38 4.58
CA ALA A 36 0.34 3.40 4.52
C ALA A 36 0.85 4.80 4.16
N TRP A 37 0.32 5.40 3.07
CA TRP A 37 0.66 6.76 2.66
C TRP A 37 0.37 7.76 3.79
N ARG A 38 -0.83 7.73 4.38
CA ARG A 38 -1.18 8.67 5.45
C ARG A 38 -0.22 8.58 6.64
N LYS A 39 0.13 7.38 7.08
CA LYS A 39 1.04 7.21 8.22
C LYS A 39 2.45 7.67 7.90
N LEU A 40 3.02 7.28 6.76
CA LEU A 40 4.38 7.68 6.39
C LEU A 40 4.46 9.19 6.12
N ALA A 41 3.44 9.77 5.49
CA ALA A 41 3.36 11.21 5.25
C ALA A 41 3.27 12.02 6.55
N SER A 42 2.71 11.46 7.62
CA SER A 42 2.62 12.13 8.93
C SER A 42 3.88 12.00 9.79
N LEU A 43 4.85 11.18 9.39
CA LEU A 43 6.09 11.00 10.16
C LEU A 43 6.94 12.28 10.09
N GLY A 44 7.51 12.66 11.24
CA GLY A 44 8.52 13.71 11.33
C GLY A 44 9.84 13.32 10.66
N VAL A 45 10.74 14.29 10.47
CA VAL A 45 12.03 14.07 9.79
C VAL A 45 12.85 12.98 10.48
N GLU A 46 12.99 13.05 11.80
CA GLU A 46 13.73 12.08 12.61
C GLU A 46 13.14 10.67 12.52
N GLU A 47 11.81 10.55 12.46
CA GLU A 47 11.14 9.25 12.34
C GLU A 47 11.35 8.64 10.94
N ARG A 48 11.29 9.47 9.89
CA ARG A 48 11.55 9.02 8.51
C ARG A 48 12.99 8.58 8.32
N ALA A 49 13.94 9.28 8.93
CA ALA A 49 15.37 8.94 8.85
C ALA A 49 15.68 7.55 9.45
N ARG A 50 14.93 7.13 10.47
CA ARG A 50 15.05 5.77 11.05
C ARG A 50 14.47 4.67 10.14
N GLY A 51 13.64 5.04 9.17
CA GLY A 51 12.91 4.10 8.32
C GLY A 51 11.74 3.41 9.04
N VAL A 52 11.10 2.49 8.32
CA VAL A 52 9.91 1.77 8.80
C VAL A 52 10.05 0.26 8.60
N VAL A 53 9.41 -0.52 9.46
CA VAL A 53 9.30 -1.96 9.34
C VAL A 53 7.83 -2.38 9.39
N THR A 54 7.46 -3.38 8.59
CA THR A 54 6.16 -4.03 8.70
C THR A 54 6.29 -5.53 8.45
N ALA A 55 5.39 -6.33 9.01
CA ALA A 55 5.27 -7.75 8.72
C ALA A 55 4.01 -7.98 7.87
N SER A 56 4.17 -8.16 6.56
CA SER A 56 3.04 -8.40 5.66
C SER A 56 3.47 -8.99 4.32
N ALA A 57 3.06 -10.22 4.05
CA ALA A 57 3.25 -10.89 2.75
C ALA A 57 2.20 -10.52 1.68
N GLY A 58 1.47 -9.41 1.85
CA GLY A 58 0.33 -9.09 1.01
C GLY A 58 0.09 -7.60 0.81
N ASN A 59 -1.19 -7.21 0.74
CA ASN A 59 -1.64 -5.87 0.36
C ASN A 59 -1.02 -4.73 1.17
N HIS A 60 -0.78 -4.93 2.48
CA HIS A 60 -0.14 -3.89 3.28
C HIS A 60 1.36 -3.78 2.99
N GLY A 61 2.06 -4.90 2.77
CA GLY A 61 3.46 -4.91 2.33
C GLY A 61 3.63 -4.10 1.03
N ALA A 62 2.84 -4.41 0.00
CA ALA A 62 2.90 -3.66 -1.27
C ALA A 62 2.49 -2.19 -1.11
N GLY A 63 1.45 -1.91 -0.32
CA GLY A 63 1.00 -0.55 0.00
C GLY A 63 2.07 0.28 0.72
N LEU A 64 2.79 -0.32 1.67
CA LEU A 64 3.85 0.32 2.42
C LEU A 64 5.11 0.51 1.57
N SER A 65 5.52 -0.49 0.79
CA SER A 65 6.65 -0.38 -0.13
C SER A 65 6.47 0.80 -1.09
N LEU A 66 5.32 0.90 -1.76
CA LEU A 66 5.08 2.00 -2.69
C LEU A 66 5.06 3.36 -1.97
N ALA A 67 4.40 3.47 -0.81
CA ALA A 67 4.36 4.73 -0.06
C ALA A 67 5.75 5.16 0.43
N ALA A 68 6.58 4.19 0.84
CA ALA A 68 7.94 4.41 1.29
C ALA A 68 8.85 4.87 0.14
N HIS A 69 8.75 4.21 -1.01
CA HIS A 69 9.45 4.60 -2.24
C HIS A 69 9.11 6.05 -2.63
N GLU A 70 7.82 6.35 -2.72
CA GLU A 70 7.33 7.69 -3.10
C GLU A 70 7.72 8.77 -2.10
N LEU A 71 7.98 8.46 -0.82
CA LEU A 71 8.37 9.44 0.22
C LEU A 71 9.88 9.45 0.52
N GLY A 72 10.66 8.60 -0.15
CA GLY A 72 12.10 8.45 0.12
C GLY A 72 12.40 7.91 1.52
N VAL A 73 11.52 7.08 2.08
CA VAL A 73 11.68 6.47 3.42
C VAL A 73 12.19 5.04 3.26
N ALA A 74 13.25 4.68 3.99
CA ALA A 74 13.73 3.30 4.01
C ALA A 74 12.67 2.36 4.60
N ALA A 75 12.35 1.26 3.93
CA ALA A 75 11.35 0.31 4.39
C ALA A 75 11.87 -1.13 4.39
N ARG A 76 11.54 -1.87 5.45
CA ARG A 76 11.76 -3.31 5.55
C ARG A 76 10.42 -4.03 5.67
N VAL A 77 10.09 -4.86 4.68
CA VAL A 77 8.90 -5.71 4.72
C VAL A 77 9.32 -7.14 5.05
N VAL A 78 8.88 -7.62 6.20
CA VAL A 78 9.13 -9.00 6.67
C VAL A 78 7.97 -9.88 6.22
N VAL A 79 8.30 -11.04 5.66
CA VAL A 79 7.33 -12.03 5.16
C VAL A 79 7.70 -13.44 5.64
N PRO A 80 6.73 -14.35 5.86
CA PRO A 80 7.03 -15.74 6.22
C PRO A 80 7.91 -16.45 5.18
N GLU A 81 8.73 -17.40 5.61
CA GLU A 81 9.61 -18.19 4.73
C GLU A 81 8.87 -18.97 3.64
N GLY A 82 7.65 -19.44 3.91
CA GLY A 82 6.79 -20.09 2.91
C GLY A 82 6.06 -19.16 1.94
N THR A 83 6.32 -17.84 1.97
CA THR A 83 5.63 -16.89 1.08
C THR A 83 5.97 -17.19 -0.38
N PRO A 84 4.98 -17.39 -1.27
CA PRO A 84 5.24 -17.61 -2.69
C PRO A 84 6.02 -16.47 -3.32
N GLU A 85 6.97 -16.81 -4.20
CA GLU A 85 7.91 -15.85 -4.80
C GLU A 85 7.21 -14.68 -5.49
N ILE A 86 6.12 -14.93 -6.22
CA ILE A 86 5.34 -13.88 -6.88
C ILE A 86 4.82 -12.80 -5.91
N LYS A 87 4.51 -13.17 -4.66
CA LYS A 87 4.09 -12.20 -3.64
C LYS A 87 5.28 -11.39 -3.11
N ARG A 88 6.45 -12.03 -2.98
CA ARG A 88 7.69 -11.36 -2.57
C ARG A 88 8.13 -10.34 -3.62
N GLN A 89 8.16 -10.75 -4.89
CA GLN A 89 8.51 -9.88 -6.02
C GLN A 89 7.58 -8.69 -6.11
N ARG A 90 6.26 -8.92 -5.99
CA ARG A 90 5.28 -7.84 -5.97
C ARG A 90 5.54 -6.82 -4.85
N ILE A 91 6.08 -7.21 -3.71
CA ILE A 91 6.40 -6.28 -2.61
C ILE A 91 7.72 -5.56 -2.87
N ALA A 92 8.70 -6.27 -3.42
CA ALA A 92 10.04 -5.75 -3.70
C ALA A 92 10.09 -4.81 -4.92
N SER A 93 9.17 -4.95 -5.87
CA SER A 93 9.10 -4.17 -7.10
C SER A 93 8.23 -2.91 -7.01
N MET A 94 7.76 -2.56 -5.80
CA MET A 94 6.87 -1.41 -5.56
C MET A 94 7.63 -0.13 -5.29
#